data_AF-A0A0G1PYX4-F1
#
_entry.id   AF-A0A0G1PYX4-F1
#
_cell.length_a   1.000
_cell.length_b   1.000
_cell.length_c   1.000
_cell.angle_alpha   90.00
_cell.angle_beta   90.00
_cell.angle_gamma   90.00
#
_symmetry.space_group_name_H-M   'P 1'
#
loop_
_entity.id
_entity.type
_entity.pdbx_description
1 polymer ?
#
loop_
_entity_poly.entity_id
_entity_poly.type
_entity_poly.pdbx_seq_one_letter_code
_entity_poly.pdbx_strand_id
1 'polypeptide(L)' 'MFDNHVYNLMLQLVEEHKALWRIKRMYKKDSGKCKACKVLWGKMEKDKLAHVKELQGMIKKHIK' A
#
# COMPACT_ATOMS: atom_id res chain seq x y z
N MET A 1 5.70 -21.57 4.00
CA MET A 1 5.97 -20.44 4.92
C MET A 1 7.46 -20.15 5.13
N PHE A 2 8.37 -21.07 4.77
CA PHE A 2 9.85 -20.88 4.83
C PHE A 2 10.49 -20.49 3.48
N ASP A 3 9.70 -20.02 2.52
CA ASP A 3 10.25 -19.48 1.28
C ASP A 3 10.49 -17.98 1.47
N ASN A 4 11.73 -17.54 1.24
CA ASN A 4 12.10 -16.13 1.20
C ASN A 4 11.12 -15.33 0.34
N HIS A 5 10.56 -15.93 -0.72
CA HIS A 5 9.56 -15.29 -1.55
C HIS A 5 8.29 -14.91 -0.78
N VAL A 6 7.69 -15.84 -0.02
CA VAL A 6 6.46 -15.56 0.74
C VAL A 6 6.72 -14.55 1.85
N TYR A 7 7.86 -14.66 2.52
CA TYR A 7 8.29 -13.68 3.51
C TYR A 7 8.42 -12.28 2.90
N ASN A 8 9.09 -12.15 1.75
CA ASN A 8 9.24 -10.89 1.02
C ASN A 8 7.89 -10.31 0.60
N LEU A 9 6.95 -11.14 0.14
CA LEU A 9 5.59 -10.69 -0.19
C LEU A 9 4.85 -10.15 1.03
N MET A 10 4.95 -10.82 2.19
CA MET A 10 4.35 -10.36 3.44
C MET A 10 4.99 -9.06 3.94
N LEU A 11 6.32 -8.95 3.88
CA LEU A 11 7.03 -7.71 4.22
C LEU A 11 6.56 -6.55 3.35
N GLN A 12 6.51 -6.75 2.03
CA GLN A 12 6.02 -5.72 1.12
C GLN A 12 4.57 -5.34 1.44
N LEU A 13 3.71 -6.33 1.74
CA LEU A 13 2.33 -6.06 2.10
C LEU A 13 2.21 -5.15 3.33
N VAL A 14 3.07 -5.34 4.33
CA VAL A 14 3.11 -4.51 5.53
C VAL A 14 3.51 -3.07 5.19
N GLU A 15 4.55 -2.88 4.37
CA GLU A 15 4.99 -1.55 3.97
C GLU A 15 3.94 -0.80 3.13
N GLU A 16 3.27 -1.51 2.22
CA GLU A 16 2.17 -0.95 1.42
C GLU A 16 1.00 -0.52 2.31
N HIS A 17 0.62 -1.32 3.31
CA HIS A 17 -0.42 -0.95 4.27
C HIS A 17 -0.05 0.26 5.11
N LYS A 18 1.18 0.32 5.63
CA LYS A 18 1.67 1.47 6.40
C LYS A 18 1.63 2.75 5.56
N ALA A 19 2.13 2.69 4.32
CA ALA A 19 2.10 3.81 3.41
C ALA A 19 0.67 4.27 3.11
N LEU A 20 -0.23 3.34 2.79
CA LEU A 20 -1.64 3.61 2.53
C LEU A 20 -2.32 4.29 3.73
N TRP A 21 -2.04 3.82 4.95
CA TRP A 21 -2.58 4.42 6.17
C TRP A 21 -2.11 5.86 6.35
N ARG A 22 -0.80 6.12 6.19
CA ARG A 22 -0.24 7.48 6.30
C ARG A 22 -0.83 8.43 5.25
N ILE A 23 -1.00 7.96 4.01
CA ILE A 23 -1.65 8.76 2.95
C ILE A 23 -3.08 9.14 3.34
N LYS A 24 -3.86 8.15 3.80
CA LYS A 24 -5.27 8.34 4.17
C LYS A 24 -5.47 9.24 5.38
N ARG A 25 -4.60 9.13 6.40
CA ARG A 25 -4.78 9.78 7.70
C ARG A 25 -4.03 11.10 7.84
N MET A 26 -2.86 11.21 7.21
CA MET A 26 -1.93 12.32 7.43
C MET A 26 -1.72 13.10 6.13
N TYR A 27 -1.10 12.50 5.11
CA TYR A 27 -0.54 13.27 3.98
C TYR A 27 -1.57 14.05 3.17
N LYS A 28 -2.77 13.48 2.96
CA LYS A 28 -3.88 14.21 2.33
C LYS A 28 -4.33 15.42 3.13
N LYS A 29 -4.38 15.30 4.47
CA LYS A 29 -4.72 16.41 5.38
C LYS A 29 -3.60 17.45 5.39
N ASP A 30 -2.35 17.00 5.52
CA ASP A 30 -1.16 17.85 5.62
C ASP A 30 -0.90 18.63 4.33
N SER A 31 -1.40 18.16 3.17
CA SER A 31 -1.32 18.87 1.90
C SER A 31 -2.15 20.18 1.84
N GLY A 32 -2.92 20.50 2.88
CA GLY A 32 -3.56 21.80 3.06
C GLY A 32 -4.45 22.21 1.89
N LYS A 33 -4.11 23.33 1.22
CA LYS A 33 -4.84 23.85 0.05
C LYS A 33 -4.17 23.49 -1.30
N CYS A 34 -3.05 22.78 -1.29
CA CYS A 34 -2.34 22.41 -2.53
C CYS A 34 -3.16 21.38 -3.34
N LYS A 35 -3.85 21.84 -4.39
CA LYS A 35 -4.68 20.97 -5.25
C LYS A 35 -3.86 19.88 -5.94
N ALA A 36 -2.70 20.23 -6.51
CA ALA A 36 -1.81 19.28 -7.17
C ALA A 36 -1.34 18.17 -6.20
N CYS A 37 -0.99 18.53 -4.98
CA CYS A 37 -0.59 17.60 -3.93
C CYS A 37 -1.75 16.64 -3.57
N LYS A 38 -2.98 17.15 -3.42
CA LYS A 38 -4.15 16.30 -3.15
C LYS A 38 -4.43 15.31 -4.27
N VAL A 39 -4.27 15.73 -5.53
CA VAL A 39 -4.39 14.84 -6.70
C VAL A 39 -3.31 13.77 -6.66
N LEU A 40 -2.06 14.14 -6.38
CA LEU A 40 -0.93 13.21 -6.25
C LEU A 40 -1.19 12.17 -5.14
N TRP A 41 -1.54 12.61 -3.94
CA TRP A 41 -1.87 11.71 -2.83
C TRP A 41 -3.11 10.85 -3.12
N GLY A 42 -4.08 11.39 -3.87
CA GLY A 42 -5.25 10.65 -4.35
C GLY A 42 -4.89 9.53 -5.31
N LYS A 43 -3.98 9.78 -6.26
CA LYS A 43 -3.45 8.76 -7.18
C LYS A 43 -2.68 7.71 -6.39
N MET A 44 -1.74 8.12 -5.55
CA MET A 44 -0.94 7.17 -4.77
C MET A 44 -1.80 6.32 -3.83
N GLU A 45 -2.87 6.85 -3.22
CA GLU A 45 -3.78 6.02 -2.44
C GLU A 45 -4.40 4.88 -3.26
N LYS A 46 -4.85 5.17 -4.50
CA LYS A 46 -5.45 4.17 -5.38
C LYS A 46 -4.42 3.11 -5.79
N ASP A 47 -3.22 3.54 -6.17
CA ASP A 47 -2.14 2.64 -6.60
C ASP A 47 -1.72 1.72 -5.43
N LYS A 48 -1.52 2.29 -4.24
CA LYS A 48 -1.20 1.55 -3.01
C LYS A 48 -2.29 0.53 -2.65
N LEU A 49 -3.57 0.89 -2.79
CA LEU A 49 -4.68 -0.04 -2.57
C LEU A 49 -4.69 -1.19 -3.58
N ALA A 50 -4.35 -0.93 -4.84
CA ALA A 50 -4.22 -1.96 -5.86
C ALA A 50 -3.09 -2.94 -5.52
N HIS A 51 -1.91 -2.43 -5.15
CA HIS A 51 -0.77 -3.26 -4.73
C HIS A 51 -1.11 -4.14 -3.53
N VAL A 52 -1.81 -3.60 -2.51
CA VAL A 52 -2.27 -4.39 -1.36
C VAL A 52 -3.12 -5.59 -1.81
N LYS A 53 -4.07 -5.39 -2.72
CA LYS A 53 -4.93 -6.47 -3.22
C LYS A 53 -4.15 -7.51 -4.00
N GLU A 54 -3.21 -7.08 -4.83
CA GLU A 54 -2.35 -7.95 -5.62
C GLU A 54 -1.44 -8.82 -4.72
N LEU A 55 -0.77 -8.19 -3.75
CA LEU A 55 0.08 -8.87 -2.77
C LEU A 55 -0.72 -9.88 -1.94
N GLN A 56 -1.92 -9.52 -1.47
CA GLN A 56 -2.82 -10.47 -0.80
C GLN A 56 -3.18 -11.66 -1.70
N GLY A 57 -3.45 -11.40 -2.99
CA GLY A 57 -3.73 -12.45 -3.97
C GLY A 57 -2.56 -13.40 -4.16
N MET A 58 -1.33 -12.87 -4.28
CA MET A 58 -0.12 -13.67 -4.42
C MET A 58 0.18 -14.48 -3.16
N ILE A 59 0.12 -13.86 -1.98
CA ILE A 59 0.34 -14.55 -0.70
C ILE A 59 -0.62 -15.75 -0.55
N LYS A 60 -1.91 -15.57 -0.88
CA LYS A 60 -2.90 -16.67 -0.84
C LYS A 60 -2.57 -17.84 -1.76
N LYS A 61 -1.87 -17.61 -2.87
CA LYS A 61 -1.44 -18.69 -3.77
C LYS A 61 -0.29 -19.52 -3.19
N HIS A 62 0.52 -18.92 -2.32
CA HIS A 62 1.72 -19.55 -1.74
C HIS A 62 1.53 -20.06 -0.31
N ILE A 63 0.53 -19.59 0.43
CA ILE A 63 0.07 -20.17 1.69
C ILE A 63 -1.05 -21.16 1.36
N LYS A 64 -0.68 -22.36 0.94
CA LYS A 64 -1.55 -23.54 1.01
C LYS A 64 -1.13 -24.39 2.20
#